data_AF-A0A3N6PSW7-F1
#
_entry.id   AF-A0A3N6PSW7-F1
#
_cell.length_a   1.000
_cell.length_b   1.000
_cell.length_c   1.000
_cell.angle_alpha   90.00
_cell.angle_beta   90.00
_cell.angle_gamma   90.00
#
_symmetry.space_group_name_H-M   'P 1'
#
loop_
_entity.id
_entity.type
_entity.pdbx_description
1 polymer ?
#
loop_
_entity_poly.entity_id
_entity_poly.type
_entity_poly.pdbx_seq_one_letter_code
_entity_poly.pdbx_strand_id
1 'polypeptide(L)'
;MRRRSSSAGLLGALMTLAGFGHITLGGLPVMVQNANADDNGKAARAPSMPMARDPAVAVAEEYEAARRKGTREAFELFIARHGDDPLAEQARAELKRLSR
;
A
#
# COMPACT_ATOMS: atom_id res chain seq x y z
N MET A 1 -21.25 0.01 30.84
CA MET A 1 -20.16 -0.90 31.26
C MET A 1 -20.55 -2.33 30.92
N ARG A 2 -19.89 -2.96 29.94
CA ARG A 2 -20.09 -4.37 29.57
C ARG A 2 -18.75 -4.99 29.19
N ARG A 3 -18.63 -6.28 29.48
CA ARG A 3 -17.44 -6.93 30.02
C ARG A 3 -16.41 -7.34 28.96
N ARG A 4 -15.15 -7.34 29.41
CA ARG A 4 -13.94 -7.86 28.76
C ARG A 4 -14.08 -9.35 28.48
N SER A 5 -13.45 -9.84 27.41
CA SER A 5 -12.87 -11.18 27.40
C SER A 5 -11.66 -11.21 26.48
N SER A 6 -10.52 -11.57 27.06
CA SER A 6 -9.22 -11.70 26.42
C SER A 6 -9.04 -13.14 25.97
N SER A 7 -8.58 -13.38 24.74
CA SER A 7 -8.06 -14.67 24.30
C SER A 7 -6.56 -14.53 24.05
N ALA A 8 -5.80 -14.76 25.12
CA ALA A 8 -4.39 -15.05 25.04
C ALA A 8 -4.23 -16.48 24.53
N GLY A 9 -3.65 -16.64 23.33
CA GLY A 9 -3.21 -17.90 22.76
C GLY A 9 -1.69 -17.87 22.63
N LEU A 10 -1.05 -18.76 23.36
CA LEU A 10 0.36 -18.85 23.67
C LEU A 10 1.01 -19.94 22.78
N LEU A 11 2.25 -19.65 22.31
CA LEU A 11 3.32 -20.59 21.93
C LEU A 11 3.19 -21.52 20.69
N GLY A 12 4.34 -21.63 20.00
CA GLY A 12 4.72 -22.71 19.08
C GLY A 12 5.01 -22.18 17.66
N ALA A 13 6.15 -22.39 17.02
CA ALA A 13 7.29 -23.25 17.29
C ALA A 13 8.54 -22.69 16.58
N LEU A 14 9.68 -22.81 17.24
CA LEU A 14 11.03 -22.57 16.73
C LEU A 14 11.37 -23.69 15.73
N MET A 15 11.48 -23.37 14.43
CA MET A 15 11.98 -24.31 13.42
C MET A 15 13.43 -23.96 13.04
N THR A 16 14.32 -24.68 13.70
CA THR A 16 15.47 -25.41 13.14
C THR A 16 16.26 -24.75 12.01
N LEU A 17 17.40 -24.18 12.42
CA LEU A 17 18.58 -23.88 11.61
C LEU A 17 19.09 -25.17 10.94
N ALA A 18 18.89 -25.29 9.63
CA ALA A 18 19.49 -26.33 8.80
C ALA A 18 20.44 -25.70 7.77
N GLY A 19 21.74 -25.94 7.95
CA GLY A 19 22.69 -26.10 6.83
C GLY A 19 23.24 -24.83 6.18
N PHE A 20 24.06 -24.05 6.89
CA PHE A 20 25.07 -23.23 6.21
C PHE A 20 26.32 -24.09 5.94
N GLY A 21 26.16 -25.06 5.05
CA GLY A 21 27.24 -25.90 4.55
C GLY A 21 27.78 -25.33 3.24
N HIS A 22 29.11 -25.21 3.18
CA HIS A 22 29.94 -24.83 2.03
C HIS A 22 30.21 -23.33 1.83
N ILE A 23 31.19 -22.89 2.62
CA ILE A 23 32.25 -21.98 2.15
C ILE A 23 32.82 -22.58 0.85
N THR A 24 32.50 -21.99 -0.30
CA THR A 24 33.32 -22.12 -1.51
C THR A 24 34.18 -20.87 -1.62
N LEU A 25 35.30 -20.94 -0.91
CA LEU A 25 36.46 -20.07 -1.09
C LEU A 25 37.08 -20.40 -2.46
N GLY A 26 37.28 -19.40 -3.30
CA GLY A 26 38.17 -19.52 -4.47
C GLY A 26 37.47 -19.53 -5.81
N GLY A 27 37.29 -18.33 -6.37
CA GLY A 27 36.86 -18.14 -7.74
C GLY A 27 36.61 -16.68 -8.01
N LEU A 28 37.65 -15.84 -7.97
CA LEU A 28 37.58 -14.53 -8.60
C LEU A 28 37.49 -14.79 -10.12
N PRO A 29 36.38 -14.49 -10.80
CA PRO A 29 36.45 -14.42 -12.25
C PRO A 29 37.42 -13.28 -12.57
N VAL A 30 38.49 -13.62 -13.30
CA VAL A 30 39.36 -12.65 -13.96
C VAL A 30 38.47 -11.68 -14.76
N MET A 31 38.30 -10.46 -14.25
CA MET A 31 37.69 -9.37 -15.01
C MET A 31 38.72 -8.86 -16.01
N VAL A 32 38.90 -9.62 -17.09
CA VAL A 32 39.49 -9.13 -18.34
C VAL A 32 38.51 -9.44 -19.45
N GLN A 33 37.74 -8.43 -19.82
CA GLN A 33 37.50 -8.08 -21.21
C GLN A 33 36.90 -6.68 -21.27
N ASN A 34 37.64 -5.80 -21.95
CA ASN A 34 37.30 -4.43 -22.23
C ASN A 34 35.86 -4.32 -22.75
N ALA A 35 35.02 -3.58 -22.04
CA ALA A 35 33.76 -3.11 -22.60
C ALA A 35 34.05 -1.91 -23.50
N ASN A 36 33.94 -2.11 -24.82
CA ASN A 36 33.82 -0.99 -25.75
C ASN A 36 32.46 -0.34 -25.48
N ALA A 37 32.47 0.84 -24.86
CA ALA A 37 31.27 1.66 -24.69
C ALA A 37 30.93 2.30 -26.03
N ASP A 38 30.13 1.62 -26.84
CA ASP A 38 29.42 2.24 -27.94
C ASP A 38 28.24 3.02 -27.33
N ASP A 39 28.47 4.30 -27.04
CA ASP A 39 27.45 5.27 -26.63
C ASP A 39 26.57 5.62 -27.83
N ASN A 40 25.81 4.64 -28.33
CA ASN A 40 24.65 4.94 -29.14
C ASN A 40 23.45 5.09 -28.19
N GLY A 41 23.44 6.24 -27.53
CA GLY A 41 22.49 6.61 -26.51
C GLY A 41 21.04 6.56 -26.97
N LYS A 42 20.37 5.44 -26.69
CA LYS A 42 18.95 5.42 -26.34
C LYS A 42 18.71 4.43 -25.21
N ALA A 43 19.16 4.78 -24.00
CA ALA A 43 18.52 4.29 -22.80
C ALA A 43 17.02 4.62 -22.95
N ALA A 44 16.20 3.59 -23.18
CA ALA A 44 14.75 3.76 -23.32
C ALA A 44 14.25 4.52 -22.10
N ARG A 45 13.76 5.74 -22.32
CA ARG A 45 13.30 6.60 -21.23
C ARG A 45 12.23 5.83 -20.47
N ALA A 46 12.48 5.59 -19.19
CA ALA A 46 11.49 4.99 -18.32
C ALA A 46 10.15 5.75 -18.48
N PRO A 47 9.01 5.04 -18.57
CA PRO A 47 7.73 5.71 -18.75
C PRO A 47 7.57 6.77 -17.67
N SER A 48 7.34 8.03 -18.09
CA SER A 48 7.12 9.12 -17.15
C SER A 48 5.86 8.80 -16.36
N MET A 49 5.97 8.72 -15.03
CA MET A 49 4.78 8.52 -14.21
C MET A 49 3.78 9.66 -14.46
N PRO A 50 2.46 9.34 -14.49
CA PRO A 50 1.45 10.37 -14.63
C PRO A 50 1.61 11.40 -13.50
N MET A 51 1.39 12.68 -13.83
CA MET A 51 1.40 13.74 -12.83
C MET A 51 0.39 13.44 -11.72
N ALA A 52 0.78 13.71 -10.48
CA ALA A 52 -0.14 13.63 -9.35
C ALA A 52 -1.31 14.59 -9.62
N ARG A 53 -2.54 14.08 -9.46
CA ARG A 53 -3.74 14.92 -9.55
C ARG A 53 -3.80 15.88 -8.36
N ASP A 54 -4.57 16.95 -8.52
CA ASP A 54 -4.91 17.83 -7.42
C ASP A 54 -5.53 17.01 -6.26
N PRO A 55 -5.04 17.18 -5.02
CA PRO A 55 -5.49 16.36 -3.90
C PRO A 55 -6.97 16.58 -3.57
N ALA A 56 -7.48 17.82 -3.70
CA ALA A 56 -8.88 18.10 -3.42
C ALA A 56 -9.80 17.43 -4.45
N VAL A 57 -9.38 17.40 -5.73
CA VAL A 57 -10.10 16.67 -6.77
C VAL A 57 -10.13 15.17 -6.48
N ALA A 58 -9.00 14.59 -6.05
CA ALA A 58 -8.93 13.17 -5.72
C ALA A 58 -9.88 12.79 -4.56
N VAL A 59 -9.94 13.61 -3.50
CA VAL A 59 -10.84 13.39 -2.36
C VAL A 59 -12.30 13.51 -2.80
N ALA A 60 -12.65 14.51 -3.62
CA ALA A 60 -14.00 14.67 -4.15
C ALA A 60 -14.45 13.47 -5.02
N GLU A 61 -13.56 12.95 -5.88
CA GLU A 61 -13.83 11.76 -6.68
C GLU A 61 -14.06 10.51 -5.81
N GLU A 62 -13.28 10.34 -4.74
CA GLU A 62 -13.48 9.25 -3.78
C GLU A 62 -14.82 9.38 -3.02
N TYR A 63 -15.20 10.59 -2.62
CA TYR A 63 -16.50 10.84 -1.98
C TYR A 63 -17.66 10.50 -2.92
N GLU A 64 -17.60 10.95 -4.18
CA GLU A 64 -18.60 10.62 -5.18
C GLU A 64 -18.63 9.11 -5.49
N ALA A 65 -17.49 8.42 -5.45
CA ALA A 65 -17.47 6.97 -5.53
C ALA A 65 -18.19 6.30 -4.34
N ALA A 66 -18.01 6.82 -3.11
CA ALA A 66 -18.74 6.34 -1.94
C ALA A 66 -20.25 6.60 -2.05
N ARG A 67 -20.65 7.80 -2.49
CA ARG A 67 -22.06 8.16 -2.73
C ARG A 67 -22.73 7.27 -3.77
N ARG A 68 -22.05 7.02 -4.90
CA ARG A 68 -22.56 6.12 -5.95
C ARG A 68 -22.78 4.69 -5.44
N LYS A 69 -21.91 4.20 -4.54
CA LYS A 69 -22.11 2.90 -3.89
C LYS A 69 -23.27 2.95 -2.90
N GLY A 70 -23.40 4.04 -2.15
CA GLY A 70 -24.52 4.25 -1.23
C GLY A 70 -24.60 3.25 -0.08
N THR A 71 -23.50 2.56 0.24
CA THR A 71 -23.44 1.59 1.35
C THR A 71 -22.76 2.18 2.58
N ARG A 72 -23.08 1.62 3.74
CA ARG A 72 -22.50 2.02 5.02
C ARG A 72 -20.97 1.89 5.01
N GLU A 73 -20.48 0.77 4.49
CA GLU A 73 -19.06 0.42 4.41
C GLU A 73 -18.29 1.39 3.48
N ALA A 74 -18.94 1.88 2.41
CA ALA A 74 -18.32 2.82 1.49
C ALA A 74 -18.10 4.20 2.14
N PHE A 75 -19.07 4.68 2.91
CA PHE A 75 -18.94 5.93 3.66
C PHE A 75 -17.99 5.80 4.84
N GLU A 76 -18.01 4.68 5.58
CA GLU A 76 -17.04 4.39 6.65
C GLU A 76 -15.61 4.39 6.13
N LEU A 77 -15.36 3.77 4.97
CA LEU A 77 -14.05 3.74 4.33
C LEU A 77 -13.57 5.13 3.92
N PHE A 78 -14.46 5.97 3.37
CA PHE A 78 -14.14 7.34 3.02
C PHE A 78 -13.73 8.14 4.26
N ILE A 79 -14.51 8.06 5.33
CA ILE A 79 -14.23 8.74 6.60
C ILE A 79 -12.91 8.25 7.22
N ALA A 80 -12.60 6.96 7.12
CA ALA A 80 -11.35 6.42 7.65
C ALA A 80 -10.09 6.96 6.93
N ARG A 81 -10.22 7.38 5.66
CA ARG A 81 -9.12 7.95 4.87
C ARG A 81 -9.04 9.46 4.97
N HIS A 82 -10.19 10.12 4.94
CA HIS A 82 -10.32 11.56 4.75
C HIS A 82 -11.07 12.22 5.92
N GLY A 83 -10.89 11.72 7.14
CA GLY A 83 -11.72 12.07 8.30
C GLY A 83 -11.70 13.54 8.73
N ASP A 84 -10.65 14.27 8.35
CA ASP A 84 -10.46 15.71 8.61
C ASP A 84 -10.93 16.59 7.44
N ASP A 85 -11.30 15.99 6.30
CA ASP A 85 -11.79 16.72 5.13
C ASP A 85 -13.22 17.24 5.36
N PRO A 86 -13.59 18.43 4.86
CA PRO A 86 -14.97 18.93 4.96
C PRO A 86 -16.05 17.98 4.42
N LEU A 87 -15.74 17.16 3.42
CA LEU A 87 -16.66 16.15 2.87
C LEU A 87 -16.92 14.98 3.84
N ALA A 88 -16.05 14.77 4.84
CA ALA A 88 -16.26 13.73 5.85
C ALA A 88 -17.52 13.99 6.69
N GLU A 89 -17.87 15.25 6.95
CA GLU A 89 -19.12 15.60 7.64
C GLU A 89 -20.35 15.22 6.82
N GLN A 90 -20.29 15.38 5.50
CA GLN A 90 -21.35 14.94 4.61
C GLN A 90 -21.45 13.40 4.59
N ALA A 91 -20.32 12.69 4.51
CA ALA A 91 -20.29 11.23 4.60
C ALA A 91 -20.86 10.71 5.93
N ARG A 92 -20.57 11.38 7.05
CA ARG A 92 -21.15 11.07 8.37
C ARG A 92 -22.67 11.26 8.39
N ALA A 93 -23.19 12.29 7.71
CA ALA A 93 -24.62 12.52 7.60
C ALA A 93 -25.32 11.41 6.77
N GLU A 94 -24.72 11.01 5.65
CA GLU A 94 -25.22 9.89 4.83
C GLU A 94 -25.20 8.58 5.62
N LEU A 95 -24.15 8.32 6.40
CA LEU A 95 -24.06 7.14 7.26
C LEU A 95 -25.21 7.06 8.27
N LYS A 96 -25.54 8.20 8.92
CA LYS A 96 -26.68 8.30 9.83
C LYS A 96 -28.00 8.01 9.13
N ARG A 97 -28.17 8.47 7.88
CA ARG A 97 -29.37 8.22 7.07
C ARG A 97 -29.55 6.73 6.75
N LEU A 98 -28.46 6.01 6.48
CA LEU A 98 -28.49 4.57 6.21
C LEU A 98 -28.74 3.72 7.46
N SER A 99 -28.45 4.25 8.66
CA SER A 99 -28.64 3.53 9.93
C SER A 99 -30.06 3.62 10.50
N ARG A 100 -30.92 4.44 9.89
CA ARG A 100 -32.31 4.62 10.29
C ARG A 100 -33.20 3.61 9.57
#